data_AF-A0A3Q3DMR5-F1
#
_entry.id   AF-A0A3Q3DMR5-F1
#
_cell.length_a   1.000
_cell.length_b   1.000
_cell.length_c   1.000
_cell.angle_alpha   90.00
_cell.angle_beta   90.00
_cell.angle_gamma   90.00
#
_symmetry.space_group_name_H-M   'P 1'
#
loop_
_entity.id
_entity.type
_entity.pdbx_description
1 polymer ?
#
loop_
_entity_poly.entity_id
_entity_poly.type
_entity_poly.pdbx_seq_one_letter_code
_entity_poly.pdbx_strand_id
1 'polypeptide(L)'
;MQTTAPVEFRNVGCSYFPQSRVDCHYTLSSLHTWASSDWIGLFKVGWSSVKDYHTFVWALAPANYEERTEVNCCVQFQGTCFLSIKFHNLKPTPLAPLY
;
A
#
# COMPACT_ATOMS: atom_id res chain seq x y z
N MET A 1 -21.24 -6.38 -9.01
CA MET A 1 -20.90 -5.26 -8.11
C MET A 1 -19.40 -5.22 -8.04
N GLN A 2 -18.77 -4.19 -8.62
CA GLN A 2 -17.32 -4.06 -8.65
C GLN A 2 -16.90 -3.66 -7.23
N THR A 3 -16.34 -4.59 -6.47
CA THR A 3 -15.73 -4.30 -5.18
C THR A 3 -14.46 -3.51 -5.47
N THR A 4 -14.57 -2.18 -5.56
CA THR A 4 -13.43 -1.29 -5.71
C THR A 4 -12.54 -1.45 -4.49
N ALA A 5 -11.36 -2.02 -4.67
CA ALA A 5 -10.38 -2.11 -3.62
C ALA A 5 -10.01 -0.68 -3.19
N PRO A 6 -9.84 -0.39 -1.90
CA PRO A 6 -9.53 0.97 -1.46
C PRO A 6 -8.14 1.43 -1.95
N VAL A 7 -7.26 0.47 -2.25
CA VAL A 7 -5.92 0.69 -2.81
C VAL A 7 -5.69 -0.35 -3.91
N GLU A 8 -5.28 0.13 -5.09
CA GLU A 8 -4.88 -0.73 -6.21
C GLU A 8 -3.42 -0.52 -6.55
N PHE A 9 -2.62 -1.59 -6.47
CA PHE A 9 -1.21 -1.53 -6.85
C PHE A 9 -1.03 -1.75 -8.36
N ARG A 10 -0.20 -0.90 -8.96
CA ARG A 10 0.11 -0.91 -10.39
C ARG A 10 1.62 -1.09 -10.57
N ASN A 11 2.00 -1.73 -11.67
CA ASN A 11 3.40 -2.00 -11.99
C ASN A 11 4.14 -2.85 -10.94
N VAL A 12 3.42 -3.77 -10.28
CA VAL A 12 4.04 -4.71 -9.33
C VAL A 12 4.56 -5.92 -10.09
N GLY A 13 5.89 -6.06 -10.14
CA GLY A 13 6.55 -7.22 -10.71
C GLY A 13 6.44 -8.43 -9.79
N CYS A 14 6.43 -9.63 -10.37
CA CYS A 14 6.50 -10.88 -9.60
C CYS A 14 7.86 -11.06 -8.88
N SER A 15 8.90 -10.39 -9.38
CA SER A 15 10.26 -10.42 -8.84
C SER A 15 10.98 -9.13 -9.19
N TYR A 16 11.77 -8.61 -8.25
CA TYR A 16 12.64 -7.46 -8.46
C TYR A 16 14.10 -7.88 -8.32
N PHE A 17 14.97 -7.29 -9.13
CA PHE A 17 16.40 -7.54 -9.04
C PHE A 17 16.95 -7.03 -7.70
N PRO A 18 17.90 -7.76 -7.08
CA PRO A 18 18.61 -7.24 -5.92
C PRO A 18 19.28 -5.91 -6.25
N GLN A 19 19.20 -4.95 -5.32
CA GLN A 19 19.78 -3.60 -5.46
C GLN A 19 19.15 -2.74 -6.56
N SER A 20 18.03 -3.17 -7.17
CA SER A 20 17.28 -2.34 -8.10
C SER A 20 16.29 -1.44 -7.37
N ARG A 21 16.08 -0.24 -7.90
CA ARG A 21 15.01 0.65 -7.43
C ARG A 21 13.68 0.08 -7.91
N VAL A 22 12.77 -0.14 -6.97
CA VAL A 22 11.41 -0.61 -7.24
C VAL A 22 10.46 0.56 -7.10
N ASP A 23 9.95 1.04 -8.22
CA ASP A 23 8.90 2.07 -8.25
C ASP A 23 7.54 1.38 -8.15
N CYS A 24 6.93 1.49 -6.97
CA CYS A 24 5.62 0.95 -6.69
C CYS A 24 4.57 2.04 -6.90
N HIS A 25 3.81 1.90 -7.97
CA HIS A 25 2.68 2.79 -8.23
C HIS A 25 1.44 2.23 -7.56
N TYR A 26 0.63 3.09 -6.97
CA TYR A 26 -0.67 2.69 -6.44
C TYR A 26 -1.69 3.80 -6.61
N THR A 27 -2.93 3.38 -6.77
CA THR A 27 -4.08 4.26 -6.86
C THR A 27 -4.88 4.09 -5.58
N LEU A 28 -5.06 5.17 -4.83
CA LEU A 28 -5.98 5.20 -3.71
C LEU A 28 -7.35 5.60 -4.23
N SER A 29 -8.35 4.78 -3.94
CA SER A 29 -9.73 5.09 -4.25
C SER A 29 -10.27 6.19 -3.34
N SER A 30 -11.33 6.87 -3.79
CA SER A 30 -12.13 7.81 -2.99
C SER A 30 -12.73 7.19 -1.72
N LEU A 31 -12.71 5.86 -1.61
CA LEU A 31 -13.14 5.11 -0.43
C LEU A 31 -12.11 5.11 0.70
N HIS A 32 -10.83 5.38 0.40
CA HIS A 32 -9.78 5.43 1.40
C HIS A 32 -9.52 6.87 1.85
N THR A 33 -9.40 7.07 3.15
CA THR A 33 -8.99 8.36 3.72
C THR A 33 -7.52 8.29 4.08
N TRP A 34 -6.72 9.22 3.56
CA TRP A 34 -5.32 9.31 3.89
C TRP A 34 -5.09 9.46 5.40
N ALA A 35 -4.24 8.62 5.97
CA ALA A 35 -3.73 8.79 7.33
C ALA A 35 -2.21 8.98 7.31
N SER A 36 -1.70 9.85 8.19
CA SER A 36 -0.25 10.02 8.38
C SER A 36 0.45 8.77 8.92
N SER A 37 -0.33 7.79 9.38
CA SER A 37 0.12 6.47 9.79
C SER A 37 0.03 5.42 8.67
N ASP A 38 -0.35 5.80 7.45
CA ASP A 38 -0.40 4.88 6.32
C ASP A 38 1.01 4.51 5.86
N TRP A 39 1.25 3.23 5.62
CA TRP A 39 2.56 2.74 5.17
C TRP A 39 2.43 1.55 4.24
N ILE A 40 3.44 1.41 3.39
CA ILE A 40 3.52 0.34 2.40
C ILE A 40 4.69 -0.54 2.79
N GLY A 41 4.39 -1.82 3.03
CA GLY A 41 5.39 -2.81 3.40
C GLY A 41 5.79 -3.65 2.20
N LEU A 42 7.08 -3.95 2.11
CA LEU A 42 7.55 -5.08 1.35
C LEU A 42 7.64 -6.29 2.26
N PHE A 43 7.08 -7.40 1.81
CA PHE A 43 7.01 -8.64 2.53
C PHE A 43 7.70 -9.73 1.74
N LYS A 44 8.42 -10.62 2.42
CA LYS A 44 8.93 -11.82 1.76
C LYS A 44 7.74 -12.73 1.42
N VAL A 45 7.79 -13.38 0.26
CA VAL A 45 6.78 -14.39 -0.11
C VAL A 45 6.69 -15.43 1.01
N GLY A 46 5.48 -15.75 1.46
CA GLY A 46 5.24 -16.63 2.61
C GLY A 46 5.12 -15.91 3.96
N TRP A 47 5.01 -14.58 3.97
CA TRP A 47 4.68 -13.81 5.18
C TRP A 47 3.33 -14.25 5.76
N SER A 48 3.24 -14.28 7.10
CA SER A 48 2.02 -14.67 7.82
C SER A 48 1.41 -13.50 8.60
N SER A 49 2.25 -12.56 9.00
CA SER A 49 1.85 -11.38 9.75
C SER A 49 2.33 -10.10 9.08
N VAL A 50 1.61 -9.02 9.35
CA VAL A 50 2.03 -7.66 8.98
C VAL A 50 3.35 -7.29 9.66
N LYS A 51 3.70 -7.93 10.78
CA LYS A 51 4.98 -7.74 11.46
C LYS A 51 6.16 -8.34 10.71
N ASP A 52 5.91 -9.22 9.72
CA ASP A 52 6.95 -9.86 8.91
C ASP A 52 7.38 -8.98 7.72
N TYR A 53 7.20 -7.65 7.84
CA TYR A 53 7.66 -6.72 6.80
C TYR A 53 9.18 -6.76 6.74
N HIS A 54 9.72 -6.89 5.53
CA HIS A 54 11.15 -6.80 5.28
C HIS A 54 11.63 -5.34 5.34
N THR A 55 10.86 -4.46 4.71
CA THR A 55 11.07 -3.01 4.77
C THR A 55 9.71 -2.32 4.61
N PHE A 56 9.63 -1.06 5.01
CA PHE A 56 8.43 -0.28 4.88
C PHE A 56 8.78 1.15 4.46
N VAL A 57 7.81 1.81 3.84
CA VAL A 57 7.86 3.23 3.54
C VAL A 57 6.56 3.86 3.99
N TRP A 58 6.64 5.03 4.60
CA TRP A 58 5.46 5.83 4.89
C TRP A 58 4.84 6.27 3.58
N ALA A 59 3.54 6.07 3.45
CA ALA A 59 2.81 6.70 2.37
C ALA A 59 2.81 8.21 2.67
N LEU A 60 3.15 9.03 1.67
CA LEU A 60 3.05 10.49 1.77
C LEU A 60 1.80 11.01 1.06
N ALA A 61 0.99 11.80 1.76
CA ALA A 61 -0.20 12.41 1.17
C ALA A 61 0.21 13.31 0.00
N PRO A 62 -0.50 13.26 -1.13
CA PRO A 62 -0.27 14.24 -2.19
C PRO A 62 -0.56 15.64 -1.64
N ALA A 63 0.20 16.64 -2.09
CA ALA A 63 0.10 18.02 -1.59
C ALA A 63 -1.30 18.63 -1.82
N ASN A 64 -2.04 18.09 -2.79
CA ASN A 64 -3.41 18.44 -3.14
C ASN A 64 -4.42 17.35 -2.74
N TYR A 65 -4.15 16.59 -1.67
CA TYR A 65 -5.07 15.58 -1.18
C TYR A 65 -6.42 16.21 -0.79
N GLU A 66 -7.47 15.83 -1.52
CA GLU A 66 -8.85 16.11 -1.16
C GLU A 66 -9.52 14.81 -0.71
N GLU A 67 -10.30 14.89 0.37
CA GLU A 67 -11.05 13.75 0.89
C GLU A 67 -11.98 13.21 -0.21
N ARG A 68 -12.00 11.88 -0.38
CA ARG A 68 -12.77 11.18 -1.43
C ARG A 68 -12.32 11.46 -2.87
N THR A 69 -11.09 11.87 -3.09
CA THR A 69 -10.52 11.94 -4.44
C THR A 69 -9.68 10.71 -4.73
N GLU A 70 -9.80 10.18 -5.95
CA GLU A 70 -8.88 9.14 -6.42
C GLU A 70 -7.52 9.76 -6.70
N VAL A 71 -6.48 9.27 -6.02
CA VAL A 71 -5.12 9.80 -6.18
C VAL A 71 -4.15 8.71 -6.57
N ASN A 72 -3.32 9.02 -7.57
CA ASN A 72 -2.23 8.16 -8.00
C ASN A 72 -0.96 8.57 -7.26
N CYS A 73 -0.33 7.61 -6.60
CA CYS A 73 0.87 7.81 -5.83
C CYS A 73 1.96 6.84 -6.28
N CYS A 74 3.21 7.18 -5.97
CA CYS A 74 4.36 6.33 -6.22
C CYS A 74 5.25 6.35 -4.99
N VAL A 75 5.65 5.16 -4.53
CA VAL A 75 6.70 5.01 -3.52
C VAL A 75 7.83 4.19 -4.09
N GLN A 76 9.03 4.48 -3.61
CA GLN A 76 10.25 3.86 -4.09
C GLN A 76 10.81 2.97 -3.00
N PHE A 77 11.01 1.71 -3.34
CA PHE A 77 11.69 0.76 -2.47
C PHE A 77 13.08 0.44 -3.01
N GLN A 78 13.99 0.12 -2.09
CA GLN A 78 15.23 -0.55 -2.44
C GLN A 78 14.93 -2.05 -2.54
N GLY A 79 14.97 -2.59 -3.75
CA GLY A 79 14.69 -4.00 -4.00
C GLY A 79 15.74 -4.89 -3.34
N THR A 80 15.29 -5.74 -2.43
CA THR A 80 16.02 -6.95 -2.04
C THR A 80 15.27 -8.15 -2.64
N CYS A 81 15.97 -9.22 -3.00
CA CYS A 81 15.41 -10.31 -3.80
C CYS A 81 14.03 -10.84 -3.31
N PHE A 82 13.13 -11.16 -4.25
CA PHE A 82 11.88 -11.91 -4.05
C PHE A 82 10.93 -11.36 -2.96
N LEU A 83 10.46 -10.11 -3.10
CA LEU A 83 9.50 -9.48 -2.20
C LEU A 83 8.16 -9.20 -2.90
N SER A 84 7.07 -9.32 -2.14
CA SER A 84 5.71 -8.89 -2.49
C SER A 84 5.39 -7.55 -1.83
N ILE A 85 4.64 -6.69 -2.53
CA ILE A 85 4.22 -5.39 -2.01
C ILE A 85 2.84 -5.50 -1.38
N LYS A 86 2.67 -4.92 -0.19
CA LYS A 86 1.37 -4.84 0.49
C LYS A 86 1.18 -3.48 1.14
N PHE A 87 -0.01 -2.89 0.95
CA PHE A 87 -0.43 -1.71 1.69
C PHE A 87 -0.87 -2.16 3.09
N HIS A 88 -0.42 -1.47 4.13
CA HIS A 88 -0.96 -1.66 5.46
C HIS A 88 -1.55 -0.34 5.96
N ASN A 89 -2.61 -0.45 6.77
CA ASN A 89 -3.46 0.64 7.26
C ASN A 89 -4.67 1.02 6.38
N LEU A 90 -5.26 0.03 5.70
CA LEU A 90 -6.72 0.03 5.64
C LEU A 90 -7.21 -0.41 7.02
N LYS A 91 -7.65 0.55 7.83
CA LYS A 91 -8.41 0.25 9.04
C LYS A 91 -9.43 -0.83 8.68
N PRO A 92 -9.49 -1.99 9.38
CA PRO A 92 -10.82 -2.54 9.58
C PRO A 92 -11.55 -1.41 10.28
N THR A 93 -12.47 -0.73 9.60
CA THR A 93 -13.53 -0.02 10.30
C THR A 93 -13.99 -0.99 11.38
N PRO A 94 -13.88 -0.66 12.68
CA PRO A 94 -14.62 -1.43 13.66
C PRO A 94 -16.05 -1.36 13.16
N LEU A 95 -16.60 -2.50 12.74
CA LEU A 95 -18.03 -2.63 12.54
C LEU A 95 -18.64 -2.04 13.80
N ALA A 96 -19.28 -0.88 13.66
CA ALA A 96 -20.03 -0.32 14.76
C ALA A 96 -20.96 -1.45 15.23
N PRO A 97 -21.03 -1.76 16.54
CA PRO A 97 -22.11 -2.61 17.00
C PRO A 97 -23.40 -1.88 16.65
N LEU A 98 -24.16 -2.45 15.72
CA LEU A 98 -25.55 -2.07 15.51
C LEU A 98 -26.26 -2.43 16.83
N TYR A 99 -26.62 -1.40 17.59
CA TYR A 99 -27.71 -1.48 18.56
C TYR A 99 -29.02 -1.17 17.86
#